data_AF-A0A3D4QWS4-F1
#
_entry.id   AF-A0A3D4QWS4-F1
#
_cell.length_a   1.000
_cell.length_b   1.000
_cell.length_c   1.000
_cell.angle_alpha   90.00
_cell.angle_beta   90.00
_cell.angle_gamma   90.00
#
_symmetry.space_group_name_H-M   'P 1'
#
loop_
_entity.id
_entity.type
_entity.pdbx_description
1 polymer ?
#
loop_
_entity_poly.entity_id
_entity_poly.type
_entity_poly.pdbx_seq_one_letter_code
_entity_poly.pdbx_strand_id
1 'polypeptide(L)'
;MKQKIIDLYHKYGCIFFLAIILMWVKTIISYHIDFNLGVNGWFQQFILFINPLSGIVFLLSLSLFARNVNKGHKILFALCLLNSMLLYTNVLYYREFTDFLTLSTMFQSTSIFAGFGNLIGSTFALMKWYDFIYWLDLLCLFLLLRRRNSFLVLADEKKFFTRPCGRKAMIWSLVFFLVNLGLAEISRPMLLTRTFDRNYIVKYLGISGFTVYDSIQTFQSNTVTLEESDIEKTASYISQHHAAPAE
;
A
#
# COMPACT_ATOMS: atom_id res chain seq x y z
N MET A 1 -10.96 -28.11 -21.55
CA MET A 1 -10.24 -26.96 -20.94
C MET A 1 -10.91 -26.46 -19.66
N LYS A 2 -12.24 -26.25 -19.64
CA LYS A 2 -13.00 -25.85 -18.42
C LYS A 2 -12.80 -26.80 -17.22
N GLN A 3 -12.87 -28.12 -17.40
CA GLN A 3 -12.68 -29.09 -16.29
C GLN A 3 -11.26 -29.07 -15.70
N LYS A 4 -10.20 -28.93 -16.51
CA LYS A 4 -8.83 -28.79 -15.99
C LYS A 4 -8.63 -27.49 -15.20
N ILE A 5 -9.28 -26.39 -15.60
CA ILE A 5 -9.25 -25.12 -14.85
C ILE A 5 -10.02 -25.27 -13.54
N ILE A 6 -11.17 -25.94 -13.57
CA ILE A 6 -11.98 -26.23 -12.38
C ILE A 6 -11.23 -27.17 -11.43
N ASP A 7 -10.52 -28.17 -11.92
CA ASP A 7 -9.70 -29.09 -11.10
C ASP A 7 -8.45 -28.40 -10.54
N LEU A 8 -7.81 -27.50 -11.31
CA LEU A 8 -6.71 -26.66 -10.82
C LEU A 8 -7.22 -25.71 -9.72
N TYR A 9 -8.40 -25.13 -9.91
CA TYR A 9 -9.09 -24.32 -8.91
C TYR A 9 -9.52 -25.16 -7.68
N HIS A 10 -9.92 -26.42 -7.86
CA HIS A 10 -10.22 -27.31 -6.74
C HIS A 10 -8.98 -27.75 -5.98
N LYS A 11 -7.80 -27.76 -6.62
CA LYS A 11 -6.53 -28.18 -6.02
C LYS A 11 -5.74 -27.04 -5.36
N TYR A 12 -5.91 -25.80 -5.84
CA TYR A 12 -5.15 -24.61 -5.41
C TYR A 12 -6.01 -23.39 -5.04
N GLY A 13 -7.33 -23.44 -5.22
CA GLY A 13 -8.26 -22.37 -4.88
C GLY A 13 -8.41 -22.19 -3.37
N CYS A 14 -7.81 -21.12 -2.87
CA CYS A 14 -7.80 -20.72 -1.46
C CYS A 14 -8.30 -19.27 -1.40
N ILE A 15 -9.07 -18.91 -0.37
CA ILE A 15 -9.62 -17.54 -0.24
C ILE A 15 -8.48 -16.53 -0.15
N PHE A 16 -7.36 -16.94 0.42
CA PHE A 16 -6.13 -16.16 0.47
C PHE A 16 -5.63 -15.74 -0.92
N PHE A 17 -5.53 -16.69 -1.87
CA PHE A 17 -5.08 -16.38 -3.24
C PHE A 17 -6.09 -15.51 -3.98
N LEU A 18 -7.39 -15.77 -3.79
CA LEU A 18 -8.43 -14.93 -4.35
C LEU A 18 -8.31 -13.49 -3.83
N ALA A 19 -8.08 -13.31 -2.53
CA ALA A 19 -7.88 -12.00 -1.92
C ALA A 19 -6.68 -11.27 -2.52
N ILE A 20 -5.54 -11.96 -2.71
CA ILE A 20 -4.36 -11.38 -3.36
C ILE A 20 -4.70 -10.90 -4.77
N ILE A 21 -5.34 -11.72 -5.59
CA ILE A 21 -5.69 -11.38 -6.97
C ILE A 21 -6.64 -10.18 -7.01
N LEU A 22 -7.66 -10.15 -6.15
CA LEU A 22 -8.61 -9.04 -6.08
C LEU A 22 -7.94 -7.72 -5.71
N MET A 23 -7.13 -7.72 -4.65
CA MET A 23 -6.38 -6.52 -4.24
C MET A 23 -5.40 -6.09 -5.33
N TRP A 24 -4.72 -7.04 -5.97
CA TRP A 24 -3.73 -6.74 -6.99
C TRP A 24 -4.35 -6.13 -8.24
N VAL A 25 -5.40 -6.74 -8.80
CA VAL A 25 -6.12 -6.21 -9.97
C VAL A 25 -6.65 -4.80 -9.67
N LYS A 26 -7.24 -4.60 -8.50
CA LYS A 26 -7.72 -3.28 -8.07
C LYS A 26 -6.61 -2.23 -8.05
N THR A 27 -5.46 -2.55 -7.47
CA THR A 27 -4.33 -1.61 -7.42
C THR A 27 -3.81 -1.28 -8.82
N ILE A 28 -3.68 -2.27 -9.71
CA ILE A 28 -3.27 -2.02 -11.10
C ILE A 28 -4.27 -1.12 -11.84
N ILE A 29 -5.57 -1.35 -11.66
CA ILE A 29 -6.61 -0.49 -12.24
C ILE A 29 -6.43 0.95 -11.74
N SER A 30 -6.21 1.15 -10.43
CA SER A 30 -6.01 2.49 -9.87
C SER A 30 -4.78 3.20 -10.45
N TYR A 31 -3.68 2.47 -10.68
CA TYR A 31 -2.45 3.01 -11.25
C TYR A 31 -2.63 3.56 -12.67
N HIS A 32 -3.60 3.06 -13.41
CA HIS A 32 -3.87 3.48 -14.78
C HIS A 32 -5.01 4.48 -14.91
N ILE A 33 -6.00 4.44 -14.00
CA ILE A 33 -7.17 5.31 -14.07
C ILE A 33 -6.97 6.59 -13.26
N ASP A 34 -6.39 6.48 -12.06
CA ASP A 34 -6.41 7.56 -11.08
C ASP A 34 -5.03 8.18 -10.82
N PHE A 35 -3.94 7.43 -10.99
CA PHE A 35 -2.59 7.93 -10.74
C PHE A 35 -1.85 8.27 -12.05
N ASN A 36 -1.15 9.42 -12.06
CA ASN A 36 -0.29 9.80 -13.18
C ASN A 36 1.20 9.58 -12.83
N LEU A 37 1.62 8.32 -12.90
CA LEU A 37 2.95 7.89 -12.44
C LEU A 37 4.10 8.14 -13.44
N GLY A 38 3.81 8.69 -14.63
CA GLY A 38 4.83 8.96 -15.66
C GLY A 38 5.63 7.71 -16.06
N VAL A 39 4.91 6.61 -16.33
CA VAL A 39 5.50 5.31 -16.68
C VAL A 39 5.87 5.31 -18.16
N ASN A 40 7.15 5.12 -18.45
CA ASN A 40 7.67 5.14 -19.83
C ASN A 40 8.33 3.79 -20.19
N GLY A 41 7.83 3.18 -21.26
CA GLY A 41 8.39 1.95 -21.82
C GLY A 41 7.93 0.67 -21.12
N TRP A 42 8.19 -0.46 -21.78
CA TRP A 42 7.73 -1.79 -21.35
C TRP A 42 8.32 -2.23 -20.00
N PHE A 43 9.58 -1.86 -19.73
CA PHE A 43 10.27 -2.27 -18.51
C PHE A 43 9.68 -1.60 -17.26
N GLN A 44 9.35 -0.31 -17.34
CA GLN A 44 8.70 0.38 -16.22
C GLN A 44 7.27 -0.14 -16.00
N GLN A 45 6.55 -0.45 -17.07
CA GLN A 45 5.22 -1.06 -16.98
C GLN A 45 5.28 -2.45 -16.31
N PHE A 46 6.32 -3.24 -16.60
CA PHE A 46 6.54 -4.53 -15.95
C PHE A 46 6.83 -4.38 -14.46
N ILE A 47 7.65 -3.40 -14.07
CA ILE A 47 7.91 -3.12 -12.65
C ILE A 47 6.63 -2.69 -11.93
N LEU A 48 5.87 -1.77 -12.54
CA LEU A 48 4.60 -1.27 -12.01
C LEU A 48 3.59 -2.40 -11.79
N PHE A 49 3.55 -3.37 -12.71
CA PHE A 49 2.68 -4.53 -12.61
C PHE A 49 3.02 -5.46 -11.44
N ILE A 50 4.32 -5.61 -11.13
CA ILE A 50 4.80 -6.49 -10.06
C ILE A 50 4.77 -5.80 -8.70
N ASN A 51 4.98 -4.48 -8.64
CA ASN A 51 5.19 -3.75 -7.39
C ASN A 51 4.14 -4.02 -6.30
N PRO A 52 2.82 -4.12 -6.60
CA PRO A 52 1.82 -4.22 -5.55
C PRO A 52 1.85 -5.60 -4.87
N LEU A 53 2.31 -6.63 -5.59
CA LEU A 53 2.30 -8.01 -5.11
C LEU A 53 3.12 -8.14 -3.82
N SER A 54 4.27 -7.48 -3.74
CA SER A 54 5.15 -7.57 -2.57
C SER A 54 4.49 -7.02 -1.30
N GLY A 55 3.77 -5.90 -1.39
CA GLY A 55 3.03 -5.32 -0.26
C GLY A 55 1.78 -6.11 0.09
N ILE A 56 0.99 -6.51 -0.91
CA ILE A 56 -0.27 -7.24 -0.73
C ILE A 56 -0.02 -8.61 -0.09
N VAL A 57 0.91 -9.39 -0.64
CA VAL A 57 1.23 -10.73 -0.13
C VAL A 57 1.76 -10.62 1.30
N PHE A 58 2.64 -9.65 1.57
CA PHE A 58 3.21 -9.45 2.90
C PHE A 58 2.12 -9.14 3.90
N LEU A 59 1.28 -8.13 3.61
CA LEU A 59 0.21 -7.70 4.50
C LEU A 59 -0.78 -8.83 4.75
N LEU A 60 -1.30 -9.46 3.69
CA LEU A 60 -2.31 -10.51 3.83
C LEU A 60 -1.76 -11.76 4.53
N SER A 61 -0.46 -12.08 4.36
CA SER A 61 0.16 -13.25 4.99
C SER A 61 0.07 -13.25 6.53
N LEU A 62 -0.08 -12.07 7.14
CA LEU A 62 -0.28 -11.93 8.58
C LEU A 62 -1.54 -12.69 9.06
N SER A 63 -2.57 -12.80 8.22
CA SER A 63 -3.79 -13.56 8.53
C SER A 63 -3.54 -15.07 8.73
N LEU A 64 -2.49 -15.62 8.11
CA LEU A 64 -2.16 -17.05 8.16
C LEU A 64 -1.54 -17.46 9.50
N PHE A 65 -1.10 -16.51 10.33
CA PHE A 65 -0.59 -16.77 11.67
C PHE A 65 -1.67 -16.93 12.73
N ALA A 66 -2.95 -16.74 12.36
CA ALA A 66 -4.07 -16.87 13.26
C ALA A 66 -4.17 -18.30 13.85
N ARG A 67 -4.57 -18.38 15.12
CA ARG A 67 -4.69 -19.67 15.84
C ARG A 67 -5.73 -20.60 15.22
N ASN A 68 -6.82 -20.04 14.70
CA ASN A 68 -7.94 -20.78 14.12
C ASN A 68 -8.30 -20.18 12.75
N VAL A 69 -8.75 -21.03 11.82
CA VAL A 69 -9.17 -20.66 10.46
C VAL A 69 -10.20 -19.53 10.49
N ASN A 70 -11.21 -19.62 11.36
CA ASN A 70 -12.23 -18.59 11.54
C ASN A 70 -11.67 -17.21 11.92
N LYS A 71 -10.64 -17.19 12.77
CA LYS A 71 -9.95 -15.94 13.14
C LYS A 71 -9.08 -15.45 11.98
N GLY A 72 -8.44 -16.39 11.28
CA GLY A 72 -7.64 -16.10 10.09
C GLY A 72 -8.46 -15.43 9.00
N HIS A 73 -9.65 -15.94 8.68
CA HIS A 73 -10.57 -15.30 7.73
C HIS A 73 -11.01 -13.90 8.16
N LYS A 74 -11.29 -13.68 9.45
CA LYS A 74 -11.63 -12.34 9.98
C LYS A 74 -10.45 -11.37 9.83
N ILE A 75 -9.24 -11.82 10.17
CA ILE A 75 -8.02 -11.03 10.03
C ILE A 75 -7.72 -10.75 8.56
N LEU A 76 -7.88 -11.74 7.68
CA LEU A 76 -7.72 -11.58 6.23
C LEU A 76 -8.67 -10.49 5.69
N PHE A 77 -9.95 -10.57 6.06
CA PHE A 77 -10.94 -9.57 5.68
C PHE A 77 -10.58 -8.18 6.21
N ALA A 78 -10.17 -8.07 7.48
CA ALA A 78 -9.75 -6.81 8.07
C ALA A 78 -8.53 -6.21 7.34
N LEU A 79 -7.54 -7.04 6.97
CA LEU A 79 -6.36 -6.58 6.23
C LEU A 79 -6.71 -6.16 4.79
N CYS A 80 -7.64 -6.86 4.13
CA CYS A 80 -8.17 -6.45 2.83
C CYS A 80 -8.89 -5.10 2.91
N LEU A 81 -9.69 -4.91 3.96
CA LEU A 81 -10.38 -3.65 4.24
C LEU A 81 -9.37 -2.51 4.45
N LEU A 82 -8.37 -2.71 5.30
CA LEU A 82 -7.32 -1.72 5.57
C LEU A 82 -6.52 -1.38 4.31
N ASN A 83 -6.15 -2.38 3.50
CA ASN A 83 -5.43 -2.14 2.24
C ASN A 83 -6.28 -1.36 1.24
N SER A 84 -7.57 -1.70 1.12
CA SER A 84 -8.50 -0.99 0.24
C SER A 84 -8.76 0.43 0.71
N MET A 85 -8.86 0.66 2.03
CA MET A 85 -8.94 2.00 2.62
C MET A 85 -7.69 2.80 2.30
N LEU A 86 -6.50 2.25 2.52
CA LEU A 86 -5.23 2.92 2.21
C LEU A 86 -5.14 3.31 0.73
N LEU A 87 -5.49 2.38 -0.17
CA LEU A 87 -5.50 2.60 -1.61
C LEU A 87 -6.48 3.71 -1.98
N TYR A 88 -7.72 3.61 -1.51
CA TYR A 88 -8.79 4.52 -1.90
C TYR A 88 -8.56 5.93 -1.34
N THR A 89 -8.09 6.06 -0.11
CA THR A 89 -7.70 7.37 0.44
C THR A 89 -6.55 7.98 -0.36
N ASN A 90 -5.58 7.19 -0.83
CA ASN A 90 -4.54 7.70 -1.73
C ASN A 90 -5.10 8.14 -3.09
N VAL A 91 -6.06 7.40 -3.67
CA VAL A 91 -6.74 7.81 -4.91
C VAL A 91 -7.43 9.17 -4.73
N LEU A 92 -8.21 9.31 -3.66
CA LEU A 92 -8.91 10.55 -3.33
C LEU A 92 -7.93 11.71 -3.10
N TYR A 93 -6.89 11.49 -2.29
CA TYR A 93 -5.87 12.50 -2.00
C TYR A 93 -5.10 12.91 -3.27
N TYR A 94 -4.76 11.97 -4.14
CA TYR A 94 -4.07 12.24 -5.40
C TYR A 94 -4.92 13.02 -6.39
N ARG A 95 -6.24 12.80 -6.43
CA ARG A 95 -7.13 13.59 -7.30
C ARG A 95 -7.17 15.07 -6.91
N GLU A 96 -7.07 15.37 -5.62
CA GLU A 96 -7.09 16.76 -5.12
C GLU A 96 -5.71 17.42 -5.21
N PHE A 97 -4.67 16.72 -4.74
CA PHE A 97 -3.35 17.32 -4.53
C PHE A 97 -2.30 16.90 -5.56
N THR A 98 -2.62 15.96 -6.46
CA THR A 98 -1.66 15.33 -7.39
C THR A 98 -0.43 14.76 -6.67
N ASP A 99 -0.60 14.34 -5.42
CA ASP A 99 0.44 13.79 -4.56
C ASP A 99 -0.10 12.62 -3.72
N PHE A 100 0.78 11.89 -3.04
CA PHE A 100 0.45 10.74 -2.22
C PHE A 100 0.30 11.09 -0.75
N LEU A 101 -0.55 10.30 -0.07
CA LEU A 101 -0.84 10.51 1.34
C LEU A 101 0.36 10.07 2.20
N THR A 102 0.98 11.03 2.90
CA THR A 102 2.08 10.77 3.84
C THR A 102 1.60 10.48 5.25
N LEU A 103 2.44 9.78 6.02
CA LEU A 103 2.21 9.52 7.44
C LEU A 103 2.13 10.81 8.24
N SER A 104 2.93 11.82 7.89
CA SER A 104 2.86 13.15 8.50
C SER A 104 1.49 13.79 8.30
N THR A 105 0.95 13.77 7.07
CA THR A 105 -0.40 14.27 6.77
C THR A 105 -1.46 13.47 7.53
N MET A 106 -1.32 12.14 7.58
CA MET A 106 -2.22 11.28 8.35
C MET A 106 -2.24 11.69 9.83
N PHE A 107 -1.09 11.82 10.49
CA PHE A 107 -1.03 12.22 11.89
C PHE A 107 -1.48 13.67 12.14
N GLN A 108 -1.16 14.61 11.27
CA GLN A 108 -1.64 16.00 11.40
C GLN A 108 -3.16 16.08 11.28
N SER A 109 -3.75 15.30 10.36
CA SER A 109 -5.21 15.15 10.23
C SER A 109 -5.87 14.37 11.40
N THR A 110 -5.06 13.71 12.24
CA THR A 110 -5.49 12.90 13.40
C THR A 110 -5.73 13.74 14.66
N SER A 111 -5.61 15.08 14.61
CA SER A 111 -5.97 16.00 15.69
C SER A 111 -7.50 16.10 15.93
N ILE A 112 -8.14 14.94 16.13
CA ILE A 112 -9.56 14.66 16.36
C ILE A 112 -10.30 14.48 15.03
N PHE A 113 -11.15 13.46 14.96
CA PHE A 113 -12.06 13.05 13.87
C PHE A 113 -12.72 14.17 13.02
N ALA A 114 -12.67 15.44 13.46
CA ALA A 114 -13.05 16.63 12.69
C ALA A 114 -12.07 16.99 11.55
N GLY A 115 -10.75 16.83 11.74
CA GLY A 115 -9.74 17.17 10.70
C GLY A 115 -9.77 16.20 9.52
N PHE A 116 -9.81 14.90 9.82
CA PHE A 116 -10.04 13.85 8.82
C PHE A 116 -11.44 13.98 8.19
N GLY A 117 -12.46 14.36 8.97
CA GLY A 117 -13.82 14.61 8.45
C GLY A 117 -13.91 15.81 7.49
N ASN A 118 -13.14 16.87 7.72
CA ASN A 118 -13.10 18.04 6.82
C ASN A 118 -12.24 17.79 5.59
N LEU A 119 -11.07 17.14 5.75
CA LEU A 119 -10.20 16.76 4.64
C LEU A 119 -10.91 15.75 3.73
N ILE A 120 -11.52 14.71 4.30
CA ILE A 120 -12.31 13.77 3.50
C ILE A 120 -13.65 14.40 3.11
N GLY A 121 -14.21 15.36 3.85
CA GLY A 121 -15.44 16.06 3.44
C GLY A 121 -15.27 16.84 2.13
N SER A 122 -14.19 17.59 1.99
CA SER A 122 -13.84 18.24 0.72
C SER A 122 -13.45 17.23 -0.35
N THR A 123 -12.74 16.17 0.02
CA THR A 123 -12.31 15.13 -0.93
C THR A 123 -13.46 14.17 -1.32
N PHE A 124 -14.50 14.05 -0.50
CA PHE A 124 -15.72 13.26 -0.76
C PHE A 124 -16.53 13.92 -1.88
N ALA A 125 -16.45 15.24 -2.02
CA ALA A 125 -17.04 15.94 -3.15
C ALA A 125 -16.38 15.53 -4.50
N LEU A 126 -15.15 15.00 -4.46
CA LEU A 126 -14.43 14.47 -5.63
C LEU A 126 -14.68 12.97 -5.84
N MET A 127 -15.56 12.34 -5.04
CA MET A 127 -15.99 10.97 -5.30
C MET A 127 -16.66 10.91 -6.66
N LYS A 128 -16.18 9.99 -7.48
CA LYS A 128 -16.80 9.70 -8.77
C LYS A 128 -17.76 8.53 -8.59
N TRP A 129 -18.78 8.48 -9.44
CA TRP A 129 -19.80 7.43 -9.39
C TRP A 129 -19.23 6.02 -9.51
N TYR A 130 -18.07 5.82 -10.14
CA TYR A 130 -17.43 4.50 -10.30
C TYR A 130 -16.62 4.05 -9.07
N ASP A 131 -16.46 4.90 -8.06
CA ASP A 131 -15.61 4.60 -6.91
C ASP A 131 -16.14 3.42 -6.05
N PHE A 132 -17.41 3.03 -6.19
CA PHE A 132 -17.94 1.82 -5.55
C PHE A 132 -17.19 0.54 -5.96
N ILE A 133 -16.52 0.54 -7.12
CA ILE A 133 -15.73 -0.59 -7.62
C ILE A 133 -14.57 -0.92 -6.65
N TYR A 134 -14.02 0.09 -5.96
CA TYR A 134 -12.98 -0.09 -4.94
C TYR A 134 -13.47 -0.88 -3.71
N TRP A 135 -14.78 -1.02 -3.52
CA TRP A 135 -15.41 -1.69 -2.37
C TRP A 135 -16.16 -2.97 -2.75
N LEU A 136 -16.46 -3.16 -4.03
CA LEU A 136 -17.26 -4.27 -4.53
C LEU A 136 -16.63 -5.64 -4.24
N ASP A 137 -15.31 -5.74 -4.39
CA ASP A 137 -14.56 -6.96 -4.11
C ASP A 137 -14.60 -7.33 -2.62
N LEU A 138 -14.59 -6.36 -1.71
CA LEU A 138 -14.75 -6.58 -0.28
C LEU A 138 -16.14 -7.11 0.04
N LEU A 139 -17.19 -6.58 -0.61
CA LEU A 139 -18.55 -7.11 -0.47
C LEU A 139 -18.63 -8.57 -0.96
N CYS A 140 -18.03 -8.86 -2.12
CA CYS A 140 -17.94 -10.22 -2.65
C CYS A 140 -17.21 -11.15 -1.67
N LEU A 141 -16.07 -10.72 -1.14
CA LEU A 141 -15.26 -11.50 -0.19
C LEU A 141 -16.02 -11.71 1.13
N PHE A 142 -16.75 -10.71 1.63
CA PHE A 142 -17.60 -10.82 2.81
C PHE A 142 -18.72 -11.85 2.62
N LEU A 143 -19.44 -11.80 1.50
CA LEU A 143 -20.51 -12.76 1.19
C LEU A 143 -19.96 -14.18 1.07
N LEU A 144 -18.77 -14.34 0.47
CA LEU A 144 -18.09 -15.63 0.32
C LEU A 144 -17.66 -16.20 1.67
N LEU A 145 -17.10 -15.38 2.56
CA LEU A 145 -16.74 -15.77 3.93
C LEU A 145 -17.95 -16.11 4.80
N ARG A 146 -19.10 -15.45 4.57
CA ARG A 146 -20.36 -15.75 5.25
C ARG A 146 -20.96 -17.09 4.82
N ARG A 147 -20.79 -17.45 3.54
CA ARG A 147 -21.19 -18.75 2.99
C ARG A 147 -20.16 -19.82 3.35
N ARG A 148 -20.15 -20.23 4.63
CA ARG A 148 -19.23 -21.22 5.22
C ARG A 148 -19.13 -22.55 4.48
N ASN A 149 -20.21 -22.96 3.81
CA ASN A 149 -20.25 -24.20 3.02
C ASN A 149 -19.64 -24.06 1.62
N SER A 150 -19.10 -22.89 1.27
CA SER A 150 -18.41 -22.69 0.01
C SER A 150 -17.15 -23.55 -0.03
N PHE A 151 -16.93 -24.22 -1.15
CA PHE A 151 -15.76 -25.08 -1.40
C PHE A 151 -14.44 -24.40 -1.03
N LEU A 152 -14.33 -23.09 -1.26
CA LEU A 152 -13.14 -22.28 -0.96
C LEU A 152 -12.88 -22.13 0.54
N VAL A 153 -13.92 -22.00 1.35
CA VAL A 153 -13.79 -21.90 2.82
C VAL A 153 -13.36 -23.25 3.40
N LEU A 154 -13.89 -24.34 2.85
CA LEU A 154 -13.56 -25.72 3.24
C LEU A 154 -12.14 -26.12 2.81
N ALA A 155 -11.66 -25.63 1.67
CA ALA A 155 -10.28 -25.84 1.20
C ALA A 155 -9.25 -25.17 2.13
N ASP A 156 -9.57 -23.98 2.64
CA ASP A 156 -8.74 -23.24 3.61
C ASP A 156 -8.60 -23.97 4.94
N GLU A 157 -9.69 -24.59 5.41
CA GLU A 157 -9.80 -25.21 6.73
C GLU A 157 -8.86 -26.40 6.92
N LYS A 158 -8.51 -27.10 5.84
CA LYS A 158 -7.68 -28.32 5.90
C LYS A 158 -6.18 -28.09 5.67
N LYS A 159 -5.74 -26.96 5.09
CA LYS A 159 -4.36 -26.88 4.54
C LYS A 159 -3.65 -25.53 4.62
N PHE A 160 -4.35 -24.40 4.68
CA PHE A 160 -3.74 -23.10 4.39
C PHE A 160 -3.46 -22.22 5.59
N PHE A 161 -4.35 -22.17 6.59
CA PHE A 161 -4.17 -21.39 7.81
C PHE A 161 -3.27 -22.11 8.81
N THR A 162 -2.01 -22.28 8.43
CA THR A 162 -0.97 -22.85 9.27
C THR A 162 0.22 -21.89 9.34
N ARG A 163 0.86 -21.81 10.51
CA ARG A 163 2.09 -21.03 10.73
C ARG A 163 3.17 -21.25 9.66
N PRO A 164 3.47 -22.49 9.20
CA PRO A 164 4.47 -22.69 8.14
C PRO A 164 4.06 -22.09 6.79
N CYS A 165 2.77 -22.11 6.42
CA CYS A 165 2.31 -21.43 5.21
C CYS A 165 2.48 -19.90 5.31
N GLY A 166 2.14 -19.32 6.47
CA GLY A 166 2.36 -17.89 6.73
C GLY A 166 3.83 -17.48 6.61
N ARG A 167 4.75 -18.27 7.19
CA ARG A 167 6.20 -18.04 7.05
C ARG A 167 6.67 -18.10 5.61
N LYS A 168 6.23 -19.12 4.84
CA LYS A 168 6.56 -19.25 3.42
C LYS A 168 6.06 -18.04 2.63
N ALA A 169 4.81 -17.61 2.87
CA ALA A 169 4.24 -16.45 2.18
C ALA A 169 5.02 -15.16 2.50
N MET A 170 5.39 -14.91 3.75
CA MET A 170 6.24 -13.76 4.12
C MET A 170 7.61 -13.80 3.43
N ILE A 171 8.28 -14.96 3.43
CA ILE A 171 9.59 -15.13 2.78
C ILE A 171 9.46 -14.85 1.28
N TRP A 172 8.46 -15.43 0.61
CA TRP A 172 8.20 -15.15 -0.80
C TRP A 172 7.92 -13.68 -1.06
N SER A 173 7.18 -13.02 -0.17
CA SER A 173 6.91 -11.59 -0.27
C SER A 173 8.19 -10.76 -0.19
N LEU A 174 9.10 -11.11 0.72
CA LEU A 174 10.39 -10.46 0.85
C LEU A 174 11.26 -10.68 -0.40
N VAL A 175 11.27 -11.90 -0.94
CA VAL A 175 11.96 -12.20 -2.20
C VAL A 175 11.38 -11.37 -3.34
N PHE A 176 10.05 -11.32 -3.49
CA PHE A 176 9.41 -10.47 -4.50
C PHE A 176 9.74 -8.99 -4.31
N PHE A 177 9.76 -8.51 -3.08
CA PHE A 177 10.16 -7.14 -2.76
C PHE A 177 11.60 -6.87 -3.20
N LEU A 178 12.56 -7.72 -2.83
CA LEU A 178 13.97 -7.56 -3.18
C LEU A 178 14.21 -7.63 -4.69
N VAL A 179 13.52 -8.54 -5.38
CA VAL A 179 13.58 -8.63 -6.85
C VAL A 179 13.01 -7.36 -7.48
N ASN A 180 11.85 -6.89 -7.02
CA ASN A 180 11.23 -5.67 -7.50
C ASN A 180 12.12 -4.44 -7.24
N LEU A 181 12.73 -4.34 -6.06
CA LEU A 181 13.69 -3.30 -5.71
C LEU A 181 14.94 -3.35 -6.58
N GLY A 182 15.49 -4.54 -6.86
CA GLY A 182 16.63 -4.71 -7.76
C GLY A 182 16.31 -4.27 -9.19
N LEU A 183 15.13 -4.61 -9.70
CA LEU A 183 14.65 -4.14 -11.01
C LEU A 183 14.45 -2.63 -11.02
N ALA A 184 13.96 -2.06 -9.93
CA ALA A 184 13.78 -0.63 -9.77
C ALA A 184 15.12 0.12 -9.79
N GLU A 185 16.12 -0.38 -9.09
CA GLU A 185 17.47 0.21 -9.03
C GLU A 185 18.18 0.15 -10.39
N ILE A 186 17.97 -0.92 -11.16
CA ILE A 186 18.46 -1.01 -12.56
C ILE A 186 17.80 0.06 -13.44
N SER A 187 16.48 0.27 -13.28
CA SER A 187 15.78 1.30 -14.06
C SER A 187 16.15 2.72 -13.64
N ARG A 188 16.37 2.95 -12.34
CA ARG A 188 16.61 4.25 -11.72
C ARG A 188 17.61 4.07 -10.57
N PRO A 189 18.90 4.27 -10.84
CA PRO A 189 19.92 4.21 -9.81
C PRO A 189 19.67 5.22 -8.69
N MET A 190 20.03 4.84 -7.47
CA MET A 190 19.91 5.63 -6.24
C MET A 190 18.45 5.93 -5.83
N LEU A 191 17.49 5.05 -6.19
CA LEU A 191 16.06 5.30 -6.01
C LEU A 191 15.67 5.67 -4.57
N LEU A 192 16.28 5.02 -3.57
CA LEU A 192 15.94 5.23 -2.17
C LEU A 192 16.78 6.29 -1.47
N THR A 193 17.93 6.65 -2.05
CA THR A 193 18.92 7.54 -1.43
C THR A 193 18.78 8.98 -1.89
N ARG A 194 18.27 9.23 -3.10
CA ARG A 194 17.89 10.57 -3.52
C ARG A 194 16.48 10.89 -3.06
N THR A 195 16.27 12.13 -2.62
CA THR A 195 14.95 12.69 -2.36
C THR A 195 14.20 12.84 -3.67
N PHE A 196 13.59 11.76 -4.14
CA PHE A 196 12.78 11.76 -5.36
C PHE A 196 11.38 12.29 -5.08
N ASP A 197 10.75 12.77 -6.15
CA ASP A 197 9.30 12.91 -6.21
C ASP A 197 8.64 11.58 -5.84
N ARG A 198 7.63 11.65 -4.96
CA ARG A 198 6.87 10.51 -4.42
C ARG A 198 6.27 9.65 -5.52
N ASN A 199 5.96 10.22 -6.68
CA ASN A 199 5.54 9.49 -7.88
C ASN A 199 6.54 8.41 -8.30
N TYR A 200 7.85 8.65 -8.16
CA TYR A 200 8.86 7.65 -8.46
C TYR A 200 8.83 6.50 -7.44
N ILE A 201 8.76 6.80 -6.15
CA ILE A 201 8.71 5.76 -5.12
C ILE A 201 7.47 4.88 -5.31
N VAL A 202 6.29 5.47 -5.57
CA VAL A 202 5.07 4.69 -5.82
C VAL A 202 5.13 3.92 -7.13
N LYS A 203 5.69 4.49 -8.20
CA LYS A 203 5.89 3.77 -9.47
C LYS A 203 6.71 2.49 -9.29
N TYR A 204 7.77 2.56 -8.49
CA TYR A 204 8.72 1.47 -8.36
C TYR A 204 8.37 0.50 -7.23
N LEU A 205 8.00 0.98 -6.05
CA LEU A 205 7.73 0.17 -4.84
C LEU A 205 6.23 -0.02 -4.55
N GLY A 206 5.36 0.72 -5.23
CA GLY A 206 3.93 0.72 -4.99
C GLY A 206 3.51 1.51 -3.76
N ILE A 207 2.18 1.67 -3.59
CA ILE A 207 1.62 2.47 -2.49
C ILE A 207 2.02 1.89 -1.13
N SER A 208 1.96 0.57 -0.95
CA SER A 208 2.36 -0.04 0.32
C SER A 208 3.85 0.15 0.62
N GLY A 209 4.72 0.09 -0.39
CA GLY A 209 6.14 0.35 -0.23
C GLY A 209 6.42 1.82 0.07
N PHE A 210 5.72 2.74 -0.61
CA PHE A 210 5.77 4.17 -0.32
C PHE A 210 5.33 4.49 1.10
N THR A 211 4.20 3.95 1.58
CA THR A 211 3.72 4.17 2.95
C THR A 211 4.77 3.75 3.98
N VAL A 212 5.44 2.61 3.78
CA VAL A 212 6.52 2.15 4.68
C VAL A 212 7.73 3.08 4.60
N TYR A 213 8.17 3.43 3.39
CA TYR A 213 9.30 4.34 3.16
C TYR A 213 9.08 5.70 3.84
N ASP A 214 7.93 6.32 3.58
CA ASP A 214 7.54 7.61 4.14
C ASP A 214 7.36 7.56 5.66
N SER A 215 6.86 6.44 6.18
CA SER A 215 6.77 6.22 7.63
C SER A 215 8.14 6.26 8.28
N ILE A 216 9.10 5.50 7.75
CA ILE A 216 10.47 5.44 8.28
C ILE A 216 11.13 6.82 8.22
N GLN A 217 11.00 7.51 7.08
CA GLN A 217 11.55 8.85 6.90
C GLN A 217 10.95 9.85 7.89
N THR A 218 9.62 9.83 8.06
CA THR A 218 8.91 10.69 9.02
C THR A 218 9.40 10.45 10.45
N PHE A 219 9.57 9.18 10.87
CA PHE A 219 10.07 8.88 12.20
C PHE A 219 11.52 9.32 12.39
N GLN A 220 12.40 9.10 11.40
CA GLN A 220 13.79 9.56 11.45
C GLN A 220 13.86 11.08 11.59
N SER A 221 13.11 11.83 10.78
CA SER A 221 13.08 13.29 10.85
C SER A 221 12.55 13.82 12.18
N ASN A 222 11.56 13.15 12.79
CA ASN A 222 11.02 13.55 14.10
C ASN A 222 11.95 13.20 15.28
N THR A 223 12.87 12.23 15.11
CA THR A 223 13.84 11.85 16.15
C THR A 223 15.13 12.67 16.15
N VAL A 224 15.37 13.49 15.12
CA VAL A 224 16.47 14.46 15.15
C VAL A 224 16.04 15.62 16.04
N THR A 225 16.37 15.53 17.32
CA THR A 225 16.31 16.68 18.23
C THR A 225 17.27 17.73 17.69
N LEU A 226 16.77 18.90 17.30
CA LEU A 226 17.62 20.03 16.96
C LEU A 226 18.48 20.32 18.20
N GLU A 227 19.80 20.11 18.10
CA GLU A 227 20.70 20.54 19.17
C GLU A 227 20.64 22.07 19.26
N GLU A 228 20.66 22.62 20.47
CA GLU A 228 20.72 24.08 20.70
C GLU A 228 21.90 24.71 19.94
N SER A 229 22.98 23.94 19.75
CA SER A 229 24.16 24.29 18.97
C SER A 229 23.87 24.55 17.48
N ASP A 230 22.88 23.88 16.89
CA ASP A 230 22.48 24.07 15.49
C ASP A 230 21.56 25.29 15.33
N ILE A 231 20.77 25.62 16.35
CA ILE A 231 20.00 26.87 16.42
C ILE A 231 20.95 28.06 16.51
N GLU A 232 21.98 27.97 17.35
CA GLU A 232 22.97 29.03 17.54
C GLU A 232 23.85 29.26 16.29
N LYS A 233 24.24 28.18 15.59
CA LYS A 233 24.91 28.27 14.28
C LYS A 233 24.03 28.93 13.22
N THR A 234 22.73 28.60 13.20
CA THR A 234 21.80 29.21 12.23
C THR A 234 21.57 30.68 12.55
N ALA A 235 21.40 31.04 13.83
CA ALA A 235 21.25 32.43 14.27
C ALA A 235 22.50 33.27 14.00
N SER A 236 23.69 32.73 14.24
CA SER A 236 24.97 33.39 13.94
C SER A 236 25.22 33.52 12.43
N TYR A 237 24.80 32.54 11.62
CA TYR A 237 24.88 32.65 10.16
C TYR A 237 23.97 33.75 9.62
N ILE A 238 22.73 33.80 10.09
CA ILE A 238 21.75 34.84 9.70
C ILE A 238 22.26 36.22 10.12
N SER A 239 22.80 36.38 11.33
CA SER A 239 23.30 37.68 11.79
C SER A 239 24.55 38.15 11.04
N GLN A 240 25.43 37.24 10.65
CA GLN A 240 26.63 37.56 9.85
C GLN A 240 26.33 37.88 8.38
N HIS A 241 25.29 37.27 7.81
CA HIS A 241 24.93 37.43 6.40
C HIS A 241 23.66 38.27 6.20
N HIS A 242 23.23 39.00 7.23
CA HIS A 242 22.09 39.88 7.14
C HIS A 242 22.44 41.07 6.24
N ALA A 243 22.00 41.04 4.98
CA ALA A 243 22.07 42.21 4.12
C ALA A 243 21.04 43.25 4.61
N ALA A 244 21.47 44.50 4.78
CA ALA A 244 20.55 45.59 5.06
C ALA A 244 19.61 45.78 3.86
N PRO A 245 18.31 46.02 4.08
CA PRO A 245 17.38 46.29 2.98
C PRO A 245 17.89 47.50 2.19
N ALA A 246 17.98 47.36 0.86
CA ALA A 246 18.35 48.46 -0.01
C ALA A 246 17.20 49.49 -0.05
N GLU A 247 17.50 50.74 0.28
CA GLU A 247 16.62 51.90 0.08
C GLU A 247 16.40 52.21 -1.41
#